data_AF-A0AAI9R982-F1
#
_entry.id   AF-A0AAI9R982-F1
#
_cell.length_a   1.000
_cell.length_b   1.000
_cell.length_c   1.000
_cell.angle_alpha   90.00
_cell.angle_beta   90.00
_cell.angle_gamma   90.00
#
_symmetry.space_group_name_H-M   'P 1'
#
loop_
_entity.id
_entity.type
_entity.pdbx_description
1 polymer ?
#
loop_
_entity_poly.entity_id
_entity_poly.type
_entity_poly.pdbx_seq_one_letter_code
_entity_poly.pdbx_strand_id
1 'polypeptide(L)'
;MRSRRGIALLLVAVMVSAPLGGCIFPEEERPANSSSLSVNPEVLEAGVFQQVELNAKAAISVYVPYLVIDPITGYVQNSTVIDLSSGSSVTLELLAPPRVDSVLLMVGEKGREHWPARDASESWMNWLMRGGDAGKDGNGVMRVAHDENSTLDTVNHSSERGGSVSTKTVYSLRPETIGLDQGGA
;
A
#
# COMPACT_ATOMS: atom_id res chain seq x y z
N MET A 1 -40.46 43.30 -35.85
CA MET A 1 -39.75 43.29 -34.54
C MET A 1 -39.78 41.94 -33.78
N ARG A 2 -40.27 40.83 -34.40
CA ARG A 2 -40.45 39.53 -33.71
C ARG A 2 -39.23 38.58 -33.81
N SER A 3 -38.44 38.70 -34.88
CA SER A 3 -37.25 37.85 -35.16
C SER A 3 -36.06 38.12 -34.24
N ARG A 4 -35.78 39.39 -33.88
CA ARG A 4 -34.62 39.75 -33.03
C ARG A 4 -34.76 39.26 -31.57
N ARG A 5 -36.00 39.17 -31.06
CA ARG A 5 -36.28 38.67 -29.69
C ARG A 5 -36.05 37.15 -29.57
N GLY A 6 -36.37 36.39 -30.61
CA GLY A 6 -36.12 34.94 -30.63
C GLY A 6 -34.63 34.61 -30.64
N ILE A 7 -33.84 35.36 -31.42
CA ILE A 7 -32.37 35.19 -31.48
C ILE A 7 -31.73 35.52 -30.14
N ALA A 8 -32.17 36.59 -29.47
CA ALA A 8 -31.66 36.96 -28.15
C ALA A 8 -31.94 35.89 -27.08
N LEU A 9 -33.15 35.31 -27.07
CA LEU A 9 -33.51 34.21 -26.16
C LEU A 9 -32.67 32.95 -26.41
N LEU A 10 -32.39 32.64 -27.68
CA LEU A 10 -31.60 31.48 -28.06
C LEU A 10 -30.12 31.64 -27.65
N LEU A 11 -29.56 32.85 -27.79
CA LEU A 11 -28.21 33.17 -27.32
C LEU A 11 -28.06 33.07 -25.79
N VAL A 12 -29.06 33.54 -25.04
CA VAL A 12 -29.07 33.42 -23.57
C VAL A 12 -29.13 31.95 -23.15
N ALA A 13 -29.96 31.14 -23.82
CA ALA A 13 -30.05 29.70 -23.54
C ALA A 13 -28.72 28.97 -23.79
N VAL A 14 -27.99 29.33 -24.85
CA VAL A 14 -26.67 28.75 -25.17
C VAL A 14 -25.59 29.18 -24.17
N MET A 15 -25.63 30.42 -23.69
CA MET A 15 -24.66 30.90 -22.69
C MET A 15 -24.89 30.30 -21.30
N VAL A 16 -26.14 29.96 -20.97
CA VAL A 16 -26.51 29.31 -19.69
C VAL A 16 -26.26 27.79 -19.72
N SER A 17 -26.22 27.15 -20.89
CA SER A 17 -25.94 25.71 -20.99
C SER A 17 -24.45 25.35 -20.94
N ALA A 18 -23.55 26.30 -21.22
CA ALA A 18 -22.10 26.09 -21.19
C ALA A 18 -21.54 25.61 -19.83
N PRO A 19 -21.95 26.15 -18.65
CA PRO A 19 -21.43 25.68 -17.36
C PRO A 19 -22.05 24.36 -16.86
N LEU A 20 -23.15 23.88 -17.48
CA LEU A 20 -23.80 22.62 -17.09
C LEU A 20 -23.10 21.37 -17.68
N GLY A 21 -22.17 21.57 -18.61
CA GLY A 21 -21.36 20.52 -19.22
C GLY A 21 -20.02 20.26 -18.54
N GLY A 22 -19.73 20.92 -17.40
CA GLY A 22 -18.58 20.55 -16.57
C GLY A 22 -18.78 19.14 -16.02
N CYS A 23 -17.77 18.28 -16.16
CA CYS A 23 -17.79 16.88 -15.72
C CYS A 23 -18.34 16.74 -14.28
N ILE A 24 -19.61 16.37 -14.15
CA ILE A 24 -20.27 15.98 -12.88
C ILE A 24 -19.94 14.51 -12.55
N PHE A 25 -18.73 14.09 -12.89
CA PHE A 25 -18.18 12.85 -12.37
C PHE A 25 -17.10 13.31 -11.41
N PRO A 26 -17.35 13.34 -10.09
CA PRO A 26 -16.23 13.14 -9.19
C PRO A 26 -15.55 11.88 -9.72
N GLU A 27 -14.29 12.02 -10.13
CA GLU A 27 -13.44 10.86 -10.33
C GLU A 27 -13.55 10.12 -9.00
N GLU A 28 -14.32 9.04 -8.97
CA GLU A 28 -14.47 8.27 -7.74
C GLU A 28 -13.05 7.92 -7.35
N GLU A 29 -12.54 8.58 -6.30
CA GLU A 29 -11.25 8.24 -5.73
C GLU A 29 -11.38 6.77 -5.41
N ARG A 30 -10.79 5.92 -6.27
CA ARG A 30 -10.95 4.48 -6.12
C ARG A 30 -10.51 4.17 -4.70
N PRO A 31 -11.38 3.62 -3.86
CA PRO A 31 -11.07 3.42 -2.46
C PRO A 31 -9.76 2.64 -2.36
N ALA A 32 -8.86 3.10 -1.48
CA ALA A 32 -7.54 2.51 -1.32
C ALA A 32 -7.66 1.01 -1.07
N ASN A 33 -7.21 0.22 -2.03
CA ASN A 33 -7.36 -1.23 -2.03
C ASN A 33 -6.11 -1.91 -2.60
N SER A 34 -5.98 -3.21 -2.39
CA SER A 34 -4.82 -3.99 -2.79
C SER A 34 -4.59 -4.06 -4.30
N SER A 35 -5.63 -3.88 -5.12
CA SER A 35 -5.50 -3.84 -6.58
C SER A 35 -4.86 -2.53 -7.09
N SER A 36 -4.88 -1.48 -6.25
CA SER A 36 -4.20 -0.21 -6.50
C SER A 36 -2.69 -0.29 -6.21
N LEU A 37 -2.19 -1.38 -5.63
CA LEU A 37 -0.77 -1.62 -5.39
C LEU A 37 -0.25 -2.73 -6.31
N SER A 38 0.78 -2.44 -7.09
CA SER A 38 1.61 -3.42 -7.79
C SER A 38 2.98 -3.51 -7.12
N VAL A 39 3.54 -4.72 -7.09
CA VAL A 39 4.81 -5.03 -6.45
C VAL A 39 5.71 -5.71 -7.49
N ASN A 40 6.93 -5.20 -7.67
CA ASN A 40 7.95 -5.83 -8.50
C ASN A 40 9.18 -6.17 -7.64
N PRO A 41 9.81 -7.34 -7.83
CA PRO A 41 9.36 -8.44 -8.69
C PRO A 41 8.07 -9.10 -8.17
N GLU A 42 7.32 -9.77 -9.05
CA GLU A 42 6.06 -10.45 -8.69
C GLU A 42 6.28 -11.67 -7.77
N VAL A 43 7.50 -12.22 -7.80
CA VAL A 43 7.96 -13.29 -6.93
C VAL A 43 9.26 -12.85 -6.27
N LEU A 44 9.29 -12.89 -4.95
CA LEU A 44 10.41 -12.46 -4.12
C LEU A 44 11.37 -13.63 -3.84
N GLU A 45 12.65 -13.34 -3.67
CA GLU A 45 13.60 -14.31 -3.12
C GLU A 45 13.55 -14.28 -1.59
N ALA A 46 13.28 -15.43 -0.96
CA ALA A 46 13.16 -15.55 0.48
C ALA A 46 14.54 -15.66 1.14
N GLY A 47 14.75 -14.92 2.24
CA GLY A 47 15.96 -15.00 3.05
C GLY A 47 17.11 -14.07 2.63
N VAL A 48 16.91 -13.22 1.62
CA VAL A 48 17.86 -12.19 1.20
C VAL A 48 17.19 -10.81 1.16
N PHE A 49 17.96 -9.76 1.46
CA PHE A 49 17.52 -8.39 1.19
C PHE A 49 17.56 -8.16 -0.32
N GLN A 50 16.47 -7.63 -0.86
CA GLN A 50 16.35 -7.36 -2.28
C GLN A 50 15.57 -6.08 -2.52
N GLN A 51 15.76 -5.48 -3.68
CA GLN A 51 14.99 -4.31 -4.10
C GLN A 51 13.58 -4.72 -4.50
N VAL A 52 12.60 -4.15 -3.83
CA VAL A 52 11.17 -4.33 -4.10
C VAL A 52 10.56 -2.98 -4.44
N GLU A 53 10.09 -2.85 -5.66
CA GLU A 53 9.39 -1.67 -6.13
C GLU A 53 7.89 -1.78 -5.80
N LEU A 54 7.37 -0.76 -5.13
CA LEU A 54 5.95 -0.58 -4.85
C LEU A 54 5.42 0.52 -5.76
N ASN A 55 4.49 0.19 -6.65
CA ASN A 55 3.87 1.14 -7.57
C ASN A 55 2.38 1.30 -7.26
N ALA A 56 1.93 2.55 -7.12
CA ALA A 56 0.58 2.91 -6.72
C ALA A 56 -0.24 3.48 -7.89
N LYS A 57 -1.42 2.90 -8.14
CA LYS A 57 -2.40 3.39 -9.13
C LYS A 57 -3.39 4.42 -8.55
N ALA A 58 -3.34 4.64 -7.24
CA ALA A 58 -4.15 5.60 -6.50
C ALA A 58 -3.34 6.12 -5.31
N ALA A 59 -3.78 7.20 -4.66
CA ALA A 59 -3.15 7.67 -3.44
C ALA A 59 -3.42 6.69 -2.28
N ILE A 60 -2.37 6.05 -1.76
CA ILE A 60 -2.46 5.00 -0.75
C ILE A 60 -1.34 5.11 0.28
N SER A 61 -1.55 4.55 1.46
CA SER A 61 -0.47 4.17 2.38
C SER A 61 -0.28 2.66 2.34
N VAL A 62 0.97 2.21 2.43
CA VAL A 62 1.33 0.79 2.47
C VAL A 62 2.07 0.51 3.77
N TYR A 63 1.52 -0.36 4.61
CA TYR A 63 2.22 -0.90 5.76
C TYR A 63 2.97 -2.18 5.35
N VAL A 64 4.27 -2.16 5.60
CA VAL A 64 5.23 -3.21 5.26
C VAL A 64 5.70 -3.84 6.57
N PRO A 65 5.14 -4.97 7.01
CA PRO A 65 5.43 -5.55 8.33
C PRO A 65 6.64 -6.49 8.34
N TYR A 66 7.75 -6.04 7.76
CA TYR A 66 8.96 -6.85 7.53
C TYR A 66 10.22 -6.02 7.71
N LEU A 67 11.38 -6.69 7.68
CA LEU A 67 12.66 -5.99 7.80
C LEU A 67 12.96 -5.24 6.50
N VAL A 68 13.28 -3.95 6.65
CA VAL A 68 13.71 -3.07 5.57
C VAL A 68 14.99 -2.37 5.97
N ILE A 69 15.83 -2.04 4.98
CA ILE A 69 17.01 -1.20 5.17
C ILE A 69 16.64 0.23 4.82
N ASP A 70 16.88 1.16 5.75
CA ASP A 70 16.76 2.58 5.46
C ASP A 70 17.95 3.03 4.59
N PRO A 71 17.71 3.64 3.42
CA PRO A 71 18.75 3.94 2.44
C PRO A 71 19.73 5.05 2.89
N ILE A 72 19.37 5.88 3.86
CA ILE A 72 20.25 6.95 4.36
C ILE A 72 21.15 6.40 5.47
N THR A 73 20.58 5.69 6.43
CA THR A 73 21.32 5.22 7.61
C THR A 73 22.00 3.87 7.40
N GLY A 74 21.52 3.06 6.45
CA GLY A 74 21.93 1.67 6.26
C GLY A 74 21.47 0.74 7.39
N TYR A 75 20.61 1.21 8.30
CA TYR A 75 20.11 0.41 9.41
C TYR A 75 18.92 -0.43 9.01
N VAL A 76 18.86 -1.64 9.58
CA VAL A 76 17.71 -2.52 9.47
C VAL A 76 16.67 -2.11 10.50
N GLN A 77 15.45 -1.85 10.05
CA GLN A 77 14.31 -1.61 10.93
C GLN A 77 13.21 -2.64 10.71
N ASN A 78 12.45 -2.91 11.77
CA ASN A 78 11.30 -3.78 11.69
C ASN A 78 10.06 -2.95 11.38
N SER A 79 9.56 -3.15 10.17
CA SER A 79 8.38 -2.54 9.62
C SER A 79 8.52 -1.06 9.24
N THR A 80 7.67 -0.62 8.31
CA THR A 80 7.55 0.78 7.91
C THR A 80 6.17 1.05 7.30
N VAL A 81 5.79 2.32 7.21
CA VAL A 81 4.59 2.78 6.49
C VAL A 81 5.05 3.77 5.43
N ILE A 82 4.65 3.55 4.18
CA ILE A 82 5.00 4.42 3.06
C ILE A 82 3.74 5.05 2.48
N ASP A 83 3.75 6.37 2.29
CA ASP A 83 2.74 7.07 1.52
C ASP A 83 3.12 7.16 0.05
N LEU A 84 2.22 6.70 -0.81
CA LEU A 84 2.38 6.78 -2.26
C LEU A 84 1.26 7.67 -2.82
N SER A 85 1.64 8.61 -3.68
CA SER A 85 0.69 9.38 -4.48
C SER A 85 0.26 8.55 -5.70
N SER A 86 -0.89 8.89 -6.29
CA SER A 86 -1.34 8.22 -7.51
C SER A 86 -0.29 8.32 -8.62
N GLY A 87 0.07 7.19 -9.23
CA GLY A 87 1.08 7.08 -10.28
C GLY A 87 2.53 7.11 -9.80
N SER A 88 2.78 7.18 -8.49
CA SER A 88 4.14 7.14 -7.94
C SER A 88 4.62 5.72 -7.65
N SER A 89 5.94 5.55 -7.59
CA SER A 89 6.57 4.34 -7.08
C SER A 89 7.70 4.66 -6.11
N VAL A 90 7.99 3.69 -5.24
CA VAL A 90 9.18 3.70 -4.37
C VAL A 90 9.86 2.35 -4.47
N THR A 91 11.17 2.31 -4.26
CA THR A 91 11.92 1.07 -4.10
C THR A 91 12.36 0.93 -2.66
N LEU A 92 12.04 -0.21 -2.05
CA LEU A 92 12.46 -0.58 -0.70
C LEU A 92 13.47 -1.73 -0.79
N GLU A 93 14.48 -1.71 0.07
CA GLU A 93 15.32 -2.89 0.29
C GLU A 93 14.70 -3.76 1.38
N LEU A 94 14.00 -4.82 0.98
CA LEU A 94 13.12 -5.64 1.79
C LEU A 94 13.66 -7.06 1.96
N LEU A 95 13.57 -7.62 3.16
CA LEU A 95 13.81 -9.04 3.43
C LEU A 95 12.49 -9.82 3.49
N ALA A 96 12.24 -10.65 2.47
CA ALA A 96 11.18 -11.66 2.54
C ALA A 96 11.60 -12.78 3.52
N PRO A 97 10.74 -13.21 4.47
CA PRO A 97 11.17 -14.15 5.49
C PRO A 97 11.54 -15.54 4.90
N PRO A 98 12.59 -16.21 5.40
CA PRO A 98 13.15 -17.41 4.77
C PRO A 98 12.31 -18.70 4.90
N ARG A 99 11.26 -18.69 5.75
CA ARG A 99 10.46 -19.88 6.10
C ARG A 99 8.97 -19.73 5.79
N VAL A 100 8.63 -18.77 4.94
CA VAL A 100 7.27 -18.56 4.44
C VAL A 100 7.32 -18.47 2.92
N ASP A 101 6.20 -18.82 2.29
CA ASP A 101 6.02 -18.80 0.84
C ASP A 101 5.46 -17.47 0.32
N SER A 102 5.23 -16.51 1.23
CA SER A 102 4.60 -15.25 0.90
C SER A 102 4.86 -14.13 1.91
N VAL A 103 4.84 -12.91 1.38
CA VAL A 103 4.88 -11.63 2.08
C VAL A 103 3.48 -11.00 2.01
N LEU A 104 2.99 -10.44 3.11
CA LEU A 104 1.70 -9.75 3.21
C LEU A 104 1.92 -8.27 3.50
N LEU A 105 1.56 -7.42 2.55
CA LEU A 105 1.52 -5.97 2.71
C LEU A 105 0.08 -5.54 2.99
N MET A 106 -0.10 -4.46 3.75
CA MET A 106 -1.44 -3.88 3.97
C MET A 106 -1.54 -2.54 3.24
N VAL A 107 -2.69 -2.31 2.63
CA VAL A 107 -3.02 -1.10 1.88
C VAL A 107 -4.19 -0.42 2.56
N GLY A 108 -4.04 0.89 2.78
CA GLY A 108 -5.06 1.76 3.35
C GLY A 108 -5.03 3.13 2.69
N GLU A 109 -5.94 4.00 3.12
CA GLU A 109 -5.99 5.39 2.67
C GLU A 109 -4.67 6.12 2.96
N LYS A 110 -4.30 7.05 2.10
CA LYS A 110 -3.06 7.83 2.25
C LYS A 110 -3.09 8.62 3.56
N GLY A 111 -1.97 8.60 4.30
CA GLY A 111 -1.85 9.25 5.60
C GLY A 111 -2.39 8.43 6.76
N ARG A 112 -2.75 7.15 6.56
CA ARG A 112 -3.27 6.30 7.63
C ARG A 112 -2.24 6.08 8.74
N GLU A 113 -2.61 6.43 9.97
CA GLU A 113 -1.74 6.36 11.15
C GLU A 113 -1.79 5.01 11.87
N HIS A 114 -2.96 4.38 11.95
CA HIS A 114 -3.19 3.17 12.75
C HIS A 114 -3.44 1.94 11.89
N TRP A 115 -2.80 0.83 12.23
CA TRP A 115 -2.85 -0.41 11.47
C TRP A 115 -3.14 -1.61 12.37
N PRO A 116 -3.95 -2.58 11.93
CA PRO A 116 -4.14 -3.80 12.69
C PRO A 116 -2.88 -4.66 12.59
N ALA A 117 -2.55 -5.36 13.67
CA ALA A 117 -1.35 -6.17 13.76
C ALA A 117 -1.62 -7.55 14.34
N ARG A 118 -0.86 -8.54 13.88
CA ARG A 118 -0.90 -9.89 14.41
C ARG A 118 -0.30 -9.98 15.81
N ASP A 119 -0.61 -11.07 16.50
CA ASP A 119 0.13 -11.45 17.70
C ASP A 119 1.56 -11.89 17.35
N ALA A 120 2.48 -11.71 18.31
CA ALA A 120 3.90 -12.06 18.10
C ALA A 120 4.10 -13.55 17.77
N SER A 121 3.25 -14.44 18.33
CA SER A 121 3.25 -15.88 18.12
C SER A 121 2.50 -16.33 16.86
N GLU A 122 1.81 -15.43 16.19
CA GLU A 122 0.99 -15.71 15.01
C GLU A 122 1.77 -15.40 13.72
N SER A 123 1.48 -16.10 12.61
CA SER A 123 2.01 -15.75 11.28
C SER A 123 1.06 -14.77 10.57
N TRP A 124 1.58 -13.97 9.63
CA TRP A 124 0.72 -13.06 8.85
C TRP A 124 -0.37 -13.78 8.04
N MET A 125 -0.09 -15.00 7.56
CA MET A 125 -1.08 -15.80 6.86
C MET A 125 -2.20 -16.27 7.79
N ASN A 126 -1.86 -16.76 9.00
CA ASN A 126 -2.88 -17.16 9.99
C ASN A 126 -3.74 -15.97 10.41
N TRP A 127 -3.09 -14.82 10.63
CA TRP A 127 -3.76 -13.56 10.94
C TRP A 127 -4.78 -13.16 9.86
N LEU A 128 -4.40 -13.28 8.58
CA LEU A 128 -5.31 -13.01 7.47
C LEU A 128 -6.45 -14.04 7.40
N MET A 129 -6.14 -15.34 7.53
CA MET A 129 -7.14 -16.42 7.45
C MET A 129 -8.21 -16.31 8.53
N ARG A 130 -7.89 -15.81 9.72
CA ARG A 130 -8.88 -15.57 10.79
C ARG A 130 -9.62 -14.23 10.65
N GLY A 131 -9.38 -13.46 9.58
CA GLY A 131 -10.06 -12.19 9.30
C GLY A 131 -9.46 -10.98 10.04
N GLY A 132 -8.18 -11.01 10.40
CA GLY A 132 -7.50 -9.91 11.08
C GLY A 132 -7.49 -8.60 10.27
N ASP A 133 -7.60 -8.69 8.95
CA ASP A 133 -7.71 -7.56 8.02
C ASP A 133 -8.96 -6.71 8.25
N ALA A 134 -10.01 -7.26 8.88
CA ALA A 134 -11.17 -6.48 9.31
C ALA A 134 -10.83 -5.48 10.45
N GLY A 135 -9.69 -5.66 11.14
CA GLY A 135 -9.22 -4.79 12.21
C GLY A 135 -10.15 -4.72 13.42
N LYS A 136 -11.01 -5.73 13.63
CA LYS A 136 -12.06 -5.75 14.67
C LYS A 136 -11.56 -6.20 16.04
N ASP A 137 -10.46 -6.95 16.09
CA ASP A 137 -9.84 -7.50 17.29
C ASP A 137 -8.30 -7.56 17.15
N GLY A 138 -7.62 -8.01 18.21
CA GLY A 138 -6.16 -8.15 18.23
C GLY A 138 -5.41 -6.84 18.52
N ASN A 139 -4.13 -6.83 18.17
CA ASN A 139 -3.20 -5.72 18.43
C ASN A 139 -3.27 -4.66 17.34
N GLY A 140 -2.78 -3.46 17.67
CA GLY A 140 -2.58 -2.37 16.73
C GLY A 140 -1.14 -1.88 16.73
N VAL A 141 -0.76 -1.22 15.63
CA VAL A 141 0.45 -0.40 15.56
C VAL A 141 0.09 0.99 15.08
N MET A 142 0.84 1.99 15.56
CA MET A 142 0.76 3.37 15.11
C MET A 142 2.04 3.75 14.38
N ARG A 143 1.88 4.47 13.27
CA ARG A 143 2.96 5.09 12.51
C ARG A 143 3.66 6.14 13.36
N VAL A 144 4.99 6.17 13.26
CA VAL A 144 5.84 7.21 13.84
C VAL A 144 6.68 7.77 12.71
N ALA A 145 6.49 9.05 12.41
CA ALA A 145 7.24 9.73 11.36
C ALA A 145 8.75 9.66 11.62
N HIS A 146 9.54 9.49 10.57
CA HIS A 146 10.99 9.59 10.63
C HIS A 146 11.45 10.98 11.09
N ASP A 147 12.67 11.04 11.64
CA ASP A 147 13.36 12.28 11.92
C ASP A 147 14.16 12.76 10.69
N GLU A 148 14.87 13.88 10.80
CA GLU A 148 15.65 14.44 9.67
C GLU A 148 16.82 13.54 9.22
N ASN A 149 17.13 12.46 9.95
CA ASN A 149 18.28 11.59 9.69
C ASN A 149 17.90 10.23 9.06
N SER A 150 16.61 9.92 8.94
CA SER A 150 16.12 8.73 8.22
C SER A 150 15.06 9.10 7.19
N THR A 151 14.66 8.13 6.38
CA THR A 151 13.64 8.30 5.31
C THR A 151 12.42 7.44 5.51
N LEU A 152 12.57 6.35 6.26
CA LEU A 152 11.50 5.40 6.48
C LEU A 152 10.86 5.63 7.84
N ASP A 153 9.54 5.75 7.84
CA ASP A 153 8.78 5.80 9.07
C ASP A 153 8.90 4.49 9.84
N THR A 154 8.81 4.60 11.16
CA THR A 154 8.81 3.45 12.07
C THR A 154 7.40 3.21 12.61
N VAL A 155 7.24 2.18 13.43
CA VAL A 155 5.96 1.87 14.06
C VAL A 155 6.13 1.57 15.55
N ASN A 156 5.14 1.95 16.33
CA ASN A 156 5.02 1.62 17.75
C ASN A 156 3.75 0.83 18.02
N HIS A 157 3.70 0.14 19.16
CA HIS A 157 2.48 -0.51 19.62
C HIS A 157 1.36 0.53 19.83
N SER A 158 0.13 0.18 19.45
CA SER A 158 -1.06 0.98 19.72
C SER A 158 -2.23 0.10 20.19
N SER A 159 -3.08 0.65 21.06
CA SER A 159 -4.38 0.08 21.39
C SER A 159 -5.40 0.26 20.26
N GLU A 160 -5.14 1.16 19.32
CA GLU A 160 -5.97 1.45 18.16
C GLU A 160 -5.49 0.69 16.92
N ARG A 161 -6.44 0.15 16.16
CA ARG A 161 -6.19 -0.67 14.97
C ARG A 161 -6.41 0.07 13.65
N GLY A 162 -7.08 1.23 13.69
CA GLY A 162 -7.47 1.98 12.49
C GLY A 162 -8.54 1.32 11.61
N GLY A 163 -9.10 0.18 12.03
CA GLY A 163 -10.17 -0.52 11.31
C GLY A 163 -9.69 -1.37 10.14
N SER A 164 -10.59 -1.65 9.20
CA SER A 164 -10.36 -2.57 8.08
C SER A 164 -9.22 -2.12 7.16
N VAL A 165 -8.42 -3.06 6.66
CA VAL A 165 -7.38 -2.85 5.65
C VAL A 165 -7.60 -3.75 4.45
N SER A 166 -7.03 -3.40 3.31
CA SER A 166 -6.89 -4.32 2.18
C SER A 166 -5.52 -4.97 2.22
N THR A 167 -5.38 -6.23 1.81
CA THR A 167 -4.10 -6.96 1.88
C THR A 167 -3.59 -7.32 0.49
N LYS A 168 -2.28 -7.19 0.30
CA LYS A 168 -1.55 -7.57 -0.91
C LYS A 168 -0.56 -8.67 -0.54
N THR A 169 -0.81 -9.87 -1.04
CA THR A 169 0.12 -11.01 -0.88
C THR A 169 1.05 -11.08 -2.08
N VAL A 170 2.34 -11.27 -1.83
CA VAL A 170 3.39 -11.45 -2.84
C VAL A 170 4.09 -12.76 -2.54
N TYR A 171 4.20 -13.64 -3.53
CA TYR A 171 4.84 -14.94 -3.33
C TYR A 171 6.35 -14.79 -3.13
N SER A 172 6.93 -15.67 -2.34
CA SER A 172 8.37 -15.76 -2.17
C SER A 172 8.87 -17.19 -2.34
N LEU A 173 9.96 -17.35 -3.09
CA LEU A 173 10.61 -18.64 -3.30
C LEU A 173 11.92 -18.68 -2.53
N ARG A 174 12.20 -19.86 -1.95
CA ARG A 174 13.49 -20.10 -1.32
C ARG A 174 14.50 -20.46 -2.41
N PRO A 175 15.64 -19.76 -2.52
CA PRO A 175 16.72 -20.18 -3.38
C PRO A 175 17.31 -21.50 -2.83
N GLU A 176 17.28 -22.56 -3.63
CA GLU A 176 17.97 -23.80 -3.28
C GLU A 176 19.46 -23.65 -3.63
N THR A 177 20.30 -23.62 -2.59
CA THR A 177 21.75 -23.37 -2.74
C THR A 177 22.55 -24.64 -3.07
N ILE A 178 21.89 -25.79 -3.25
CA ILE A 178 22.56 -27.07 -3.50
C ILE A 178 22.17 -27.55 -4.90
N GLY A 179 23.16 -27.71 -5.78
CA GLY A 179 22.95 -28.35 -7.08
C GLY A 179 22.48 -29.80 -6.90
N LEU A 180 21.61 -30.27 -7.79
CA LEU A 180 21.16 -31.68 -7.83
C LEU A 180 22.33 -32.69 -7.86
N ASP A 181 23.53 -32.23 -8.24
CA ASP A 181 24.77 -33.02 -8.30
C ASP A 181 25.43 -33.26 -6.93
N GLN A 182 25.04 -32.53 -5.88
CA GLN A 182 25.61 -32.64 -4.53
C GLN A 182 24.64 -33.21 -3.48
N GLY A 183 23.53 -33.82 -3.91
CA GLY A 183 22.68 -34.62 -3.03
C GLY A 183 21.86 -33.81 -2.03
N GLY A 184 21.27 -32.68 -2.45
CA GLY A 184 20.20 -32.03 -1.70
C GLY A 184 18.96 -32.92 -1.69
N ALA A 185 18.50 -33.31 -0.50
CA ALA A 185 17.25 -34.05 -0.26
C ALA A 185 16.20 -33.12 0.37
#